data_AF-A0A2N6KJC3-F1
#
_entry.id   AF-A0A2N6KJC3-F1
#
_cell.length_a   1.000
_cell.length_b   1.000
_cell.length_c   1.000
_cell.angle_alpha   90.00
_cell.angle_beta   90.00
_cell.angle_gamma   90.00
#
_symmetry.space_group_name_H-M   'P 1'
#
loop_
_entity.id
_entity.type
_entity.pdbx_description
1 polymer ?
#
loop_
_entity_poly.entity_id
_entity_poly.type
_entity_poly.pdbx_seq_one_letter_code
_entity_poly.pdbx_strand_id
1 'polypeptide(L)'
;VKQWKSYFYVTDGWKVYPIFIPNGDQIISKTYMTRVENENTRLRHYLARLHRKTLCYSKSEEMLRYSIKLLLHYLKYQNVLA
;
A
#
# COMPACT_ATOMS: atom_id res chain seq x y z
N VAL A 1 0.84 -13.90 -5.27
CA VAL A 1 0.20 -12.84 -6.07
C VAL A 1 -1.32 -13.04 -6.19
N LYS A 2 -1.81 -14.22 -6.61
CA LYS A 2 -3.25 -14.57 -6.67
C LYS A 2 -4.07 -14.37 -5.37
N GLN A 3 -3.43 -14.29 -4.21
CA GLN A 3 -4.09 -14.04 -2.94
C GLN A 3 -4.59 -12.60 -2.79
N TRP A 4 -3.89 -11.64 -3.40
CA TRP A 4 -4.25 -10.23 -3.39
C TRP A 4 -5.07 -9.99 -4.66
N LYS A 5 -6.39 -9.90 -4.54
CA LYS A 5 -7.33 -9.60 -5.63
C LYS A 5 -7.13 -8.16 -6.14
N SER A 6 -5.97 -7.87 -6.69
CA SER A 6 -5.58 -6.56 -7.23
C SER A 6 -6.04 -6.46 -8.68
N TYR A 7 -6.49 -5.27 -9.09
CA TYR A 7 -6.93 -5.01 -10.47
C TYR A 7 -5.75 -4.85 -11.45
N PHE A 8 -4.61 -4.34 -10.98
CA PHE A 8 -3.40 -4.19 -11.77
C PHE A 8 -2.18 -4.22 -10.85
N TYR A 9 -1.02 -4.55 -11.42
CA TYR A 9 0.26 -4.61 -10.72
C TYR A 9 1.23 -3.61 -11.34
N VAL A 10 1.66 -2.63 -10.54
CA VAL A 10 2.73 -1.71 -10.94
C VAL A 10 4.06 -2.35 -10.56
N THR A 11 4.96 -2.49 -11.53
CA THR A 11 6.25 -3.18 -11.33
C THR A 11 7.39 -2.43 -12.05
N ASP A 12 8.63 -2.76 -11.70
CA ASP A 12 9.86 -2.26 -12.33
C ASP A 12 10.19 -2.96 -13.67
N GLY A 13 9.36 -3.90 -14.12
CA GLY A 13 9.56 -4.64 -15.37
C GLY A 13 10.56 -5.80 -15.28
N TRP A 14 10.91 -6.27 -14.08
CA TRP A 14 11.81 -7.42 -13.94
C TRP A 14 11.25 -8.71 -14.58
N LYS A 15 12.14 -9.52 -15.17
CA LYS A 15 11.79 -10.71 -15.98
C LYS A 15 11.03 -11.81 -15.23
N VAL A 16 11.00 -11.79 -13.90
CA VAL A 16 10.31 -12.81 -13.08
C VAL A 16 8.83 -12.51 -12.89
N TYR A 17 8.40 -11.25 -13.05
CA TYR A 17 7.01 -10.84 -12.80
C TYR A 17 5.98 -11.49 -13.74
N PRO A 18 6.26 -11.70 -15.04
CA PRO A 18 5.34 -12.41 -15.93
C PRO A 18 5.02 -13.85 -15.50
N ILE A 19 5.84 -14.46 -14.63
CA ILE A 19 5.58 -15.80 -14.07
C ILE A 19 4.43 -15.73 -13.04
N PHE A 20 4.25 -14.59 -12.38
CA PHE A 20 3.30 -14.42 -11.27
C PHE A 20 2.09 -13.56 -11.59
N ILE A 21 2.21 -12.67 -12.58
CA ILE A 21 1.19 -11.68 -12.97
C ILE A 21 0.64 -12.08 -14.35
N PRO A 22 -0.69 -12.20 -14.52
CA PRO A 22 -1.28 -12.46 -15.82
C PRO A 22 -0.89 -11.41 -16.87
N ASN A 23 -0.72 -11.86 -18.12
CA ASN A 23 -0.42 -10.96 -19.24
C ASN A 23 -1.54 -9.91 -19.39
N GLY A 24 -1.16 -8.63 -19.40
CA GLY A 24 -2.09 -7.50 -19.48
C GLY A 24 -2.40 -6.81 -18.13
N ASP A 25 -2.17 -7.49 -17.00
CA ASP A 25 -2.42 -6.92 -15.67
C ASP A 25 -1.20 -6.16 -15.11
N GLN A 26 -0.07 -6.20 -15.81
CA GLN A 26 1.18 -5.55 -15.43
C GLN A 26 1.30 -4.16 -16.07
N ILE A 27 1.47 -3.14 -15.25
CA ILE A 27 1.78 -1.77 -15.67
C ILE A 27 3.25 -1.49 -15.32
N ILE A 28 4.07 -1.26 -16.34
CA ILE A 28 5.47 -0.86 -16.19
C ILE A 28 5.54 0.62 -16.49
N SER A 29 5.58 1.46 -15.45
CA SER A 29 5.68 2.91 -15.60
C SER A 29 6.33 3.55 -14.39
N LYS A 30 7.35 4.38 -14.63
CA LYS A 30 8.09 5.09 -13.59
C LYS A 30 7.18 6.01 -12.77
N THR A 31 6.28 6.74 -13.41
CA THR A 31 5.35 7.67 -12.74
C THR A 31 4.41 6.93 -11.78
N TYR A 32 3.83 5.82 -12.22
CA TYR A 32 2.99 4.98 -11.36
C TYR A 32 3.80 4.37 -10.22
N MET A 33 5.05 3.96 -10.50
CA MET A 33 5.89 3.36 -9.48
C MET A 33 6.22 4.34 -8.36
N THR A 34 6.67 5.55 -8.72
CA THR A 34 6.93 6.63 -7.75
C THR A 34 5.67 7.00 -6.97
N ARG A 35 4.49 6.98 -7.60
CA ARG A 35 3.22 7.22 -6.90
C ARG A 35 2.94 6.15 -5.83
N VAL A 36 3.09 4.87 -6.17
CA VAL A 36 2.89 3.76 -5.21
C VAL A 36 3.90 3.85 -4.05
N GLU A 37 5.16 4.16 -4.34
CA GLU A 37 6.19 4.35 -3.32
C GLU A 37 5.89 5.54 -2.40
N ASN A 38 5.41 6.65 -2.96
CA ASN A 38 5.01 7.84 -2.20
C ASN A 38 3.84 7.52 -1.26
N GLU A 39 2.80 6.83 -1.72
CA GLU A 39 1.68 6.44 -0.85
C GLU A 39 2.13 5.48 0.26
N ASN A 40 3.00 4.52 -0.04
CA ASN A 40 3.56 3.62 0.97
C ASN A 40 4.40 4.38 2.02
N THR A 41 5.18 5.36 1.59
CA THR A 41 5.96 6.22 2.49
C THR A 41 5.05 7.09 3.35
N ARG A 42 4.00 7.66 2.76
CA ARG A 42 2.98 8.45 3.48
C ARG A 42 2.25 7.62 4.54
N LEU A 43 1.87 6.37 4.23
CA LEU A 43 1.29 5.45 5.21
C LEU A 43 2.25 5.18 6.38
N ARG A 44 3.53 4.95 6.11
CA ARG A 44 4.56 4.75 7.16
C ARG A 44 4.83 6.01 7.98
N HIS A 45 4.68 7.19 7.38
CA HIS A 45 4.83 8.46 8.06
C HIS A 45 3.74 8.66 9.12
N TYR A 46 2.47 8.42 8.77
CA TYR A 46 1.35 8.55 9.71
C TYR A 46 1.25 7.37 10.69
N LEU A 47 1.49 6.15 10.21
CA LEU A 47 1.40 4.94 11.02
C LEU A 47 2.80 4.41 11.30
N ALA A 48 3.40 4.86 12.40
CA ALA A 48 4.68 4.34 12.89
C ALA A 48 4.68 2.81 13.04
N ARG A 49 3.50 2.20 13.23
CA ARG A 49 3.35 0.76 13.30
C ARG A 49 3.60 -0.02 12.01
N LEU A 50 3.52 0.67 10.87
CA LEU A 50 3.89 0.12 9.57
C LEU A 50 5.40 0.27 9.30
N HIS A 51 6.11 1.04 10.12
CA HIS A 51 7.53 1.31 9.95
C HIS A 51 8.42 0.27 10.66
N ARG A 52 8.06 -0.15 11.88
CA ARG A 52 8.90 -1.08 12.68
C ARG A 52 8.13 -2.31 13.13
N LYS A 53 8.55 -3.49 12.66
CA LYS A 53 7.94 -4.79 13.03
C LYS A 53 8.08 -5.16 14.50
N THR A 54 9.06 -4.62 15.23
CA THR A 54 9.42 -5.09 16.58
C THR A 54 8.93 -4.21 17.73
N LEU A 55 8.76 -2.90 17.50
CA LEU A 55 8.51 -1.94 18.59
C LEU A 55 7.08 -1.40 18.59
N CYS A 56 6.57 -1.02 17.43
CA CYS A 56 5.22 -0.50 17.28
C CYS A 56 4.53 -1.43 16.30
N TYR A 57 3.81 -2.44 16.77
CA TYR A 57 3.05 -3.31 15.87
C TYR A 57 1.66 -3.55 16.46
N SER A 58 0.69 -3.81 15.60
CA SER A 58 -0.63 -4.23 16.03
C SER A 58 -0.60 -5.73 16.33
N LYS A 59 -1.02 -6.11 17.54
CA LYS A 59 -1.18 -7.53 17.91
C LYS A 59 -2.39 -8.19 17.25
N SER A 60 -3.39 -7.39 16.86
CA SER A 60 -4.59 -7.82 16.14
C SER A 60 -4.59 -7.28 14.70
N GLU A 61 -4.87 -8.15 13.74
CA GLU A 61 -5.05 -7.78 12.33
C GLU A 61 -6.23 -6.81 12.17
N GLU A 62 -7.30 -7.01 12.94
CA GLU A 62 -8.51 -6.18 12.86
C GLU A 62 -8.20 -4.72 13.25
N MET A 63 -7.42 -4.53 14.32
CA MET A 63 -6.98 -3.20 14.75
C MET A 63 -6.09 -2.52 13.71
N LEU A 64 -5.24 -3.29 13.02
CA LEU A 64 -4.43 -2.76 11.91
C LEU A 64 -5.34 -2.29 10.77
N ARG A 65 -6.33 -3.10 10.38
CA ARG A 65 -7.28 -2.78 9.32
C ARG A 65 -8.11 -1.53 9.65
N TYR A 66 -8.64 -1.41 10.86
CA TYR A 66 -9.37 -0.20 11.27
C TYR A 66 -8.49 1.04 11.28
N SER A 67 -7.23 0.91 11.71
CA SER A 67 -6.32 2.06 11.77
C SER A 67 -5.94 2.56 10.37
N ILE A 68 -5.72 1.65 9.42
CA ILE A 68 -5.52 2.01 8.01
C ILE A 68 -6.79 2.65 7.45
N LYS A 69 -7.98 2.06 7.70
CA LYS A 69 -9.25 2.60 7.21
C LYS A 69 -9.52 4.00 7.76
N LEU A 70 -9.25 4.23 9.04
CA LEU A 70 -9.38 5.54 9.69
C LEU A 70 -8.43 6.56 9.06
N LEU A 71 -7.16 6.19 8.84
CA LEU A 71 -6.20 7.08 8.17
C LEU A 71 -6.65 7.41 6.75
N LEU A 72 -7.09 6.42 5.97
CA LEU A 72 -7.58 6.66 4.61
C LEU A 72 -8.80 7.57 4.59
N HIS A 73 -9.72 7.41 5.54
CA HIS A 73 -10.86 8.30 5.72
C HIS A 73 -10.38 9.73 6.04
N TYR A 74 -9.47 9.89 7.00
CA TYR A 74 -8.89 11.18 7.35
C TYR A 74 -8.22 11.86 6.15
N LEU A 75 -7.38 11.13 5.41
CA LEU A 75 -6.67 11.65 4.23
C LEU A 75 -7.60 11.99 3.06
N LYS A 76 -8.73 11.28 2.93
CA LYS A 76 -9.71 11.50 1.85
C LYS A 76 -10.59 12.72 2.12
N TYR A 77 -11.06 12.88 3.34
CA TYR A 77 -12.06 13.90 3.66
C TYR A 77 -11.47 15.18 4.26
N GLN A 78 -10.22 15.16 4.75
CA GLN A 78 -9.56 16.30 5.42
C GLN A 78 -10.39 17.01 6.52
N ASN A 79 -11.51 16.42 6.96
CA ASN A 79 -12.45 17.00 7.90
C ASN A 79 -12.16 16.51 9.31
N VAL A 80 -11.07 17.02 9.88
CA VAL A 80 -10.99 17.20 11.33
C VAL A 80 -10.65 18.67 11.53
N LEU A 81 -11.72 19.46 11.64
CA LEU A 81 -11.82 20.78 12.27
C LEU A 81 -10.49 21.55 12.40
N ALA A 82 -10.29 22.50 11.50
CA ALA A 82 -9.68 23.77 11.85
C ALA A 82 -10.82 24.76 12.14
#